data_AF-A0A2H0ZRW4-F1
#
_entry.id   AF-A0A2H0ZRW4-F1
#
_cell.length_a   1.000
_cell.length_b   1.000
_cell.length_c   1.000
_cell.angle_alpha   90.00
_cell.angle_beta   90.00
_cell.angle_gamma   90.00
#
_symmetry.space_group_name_H-M   'P 1'
#
loop_
_entity.id
_entity.type
_entity.pdbx_description
1 polymer ?
#
loop_
_entity_poly.entity_id
_entity_poly.type
_entity_poly.pdbx_seq_one_letter_code
_entity_poly.pdbx_strand_id
1 'polypeptide(L)'
;MPSGTERLAEILKEENDVFVTESRELYVDVSDALKLPPKMEASLVHVSRNTPSQRLVEKSIKTLNNENGILLTARGNEVKKLVAVIEQIKQQGPKKLRQLNRISIQPSLINPSYNAKHSIPNIQAFYGDEITTTSTEIALTKEIKGHKVYDVPAMSVLLLKSSVEVPYSKFSDWTFQ
;
A
#
# COMPACT_ATOMS: atom_id res chain seq x y z
N MET A 1 -15.01 -27.50 0.20
CA MET A 1 -14.80 -26.10 0.62
C MET A 1 -13.30 -25.83 0.61
N PRO A 2 -12.84 -24.64 0.19
CA PRO A 2 -11.41 -24.31 0.24
C PRO A 2 -10.93 -24.31 1.69
N SER A 3 -9.72 -24.81 1.89
CA SER A 3 -9.03 -24.84 3.19
C SER A 3 -8.77 -23.42 3.69
N GLY A 4 -8.57 -23.28 5.01
CA GLY A 4 -8.24 -21.97 5.61
C GLY A 4 -6.95 -21.35 5.05
N THR A 5 -6.00 -22.17 4.58
CA THR A 5 -4.78 -21.71 3.91
C THR A 5 -5.03 -21.23 2.48
N GLU A 6 -5.92 -21.89 1.73
CA GLU A 6 -6.31 -21.45 0.38
C GLU A 6 -7.05 -20.11 0.45
N ARG A 7 -8.03 -19.99 1.36
CA ARG A 7 -8.75 -18.72 1.60
C ARG A 7 -7.83 -17.58 2.04
N LEU A 8 -6.83 -17.87 2.87
CA LEU A 8 -5.84 -16.88 3.25
C LEU A 8 -5.04 -16.38 2.04
N ALA A 9 -4.64 -17.28 1.13
CA ALA A 9 -3.92 -16.91 -0.08
C ALA A 9 -4.79 -16.11 -1.05
N GLU A 10 -6.07 -16.47 -1.18
CA GLU A 10 -7.08 -15.73 -1.97
C GLU A 10 -7.26 -14.32 -1.43
N ILE A 11 -7.54 -14.15 -0.13
CA ILE A 11 -7.70 -12.82 0.49
C ILE A 11 -6.43 -11.98 0.35
N LEU A 12 -5.25 -12.55 0.60
CA LEU A 12 -3.99 -11.82 0.45
C LEU A 12 -3.82 -11.27 -0.97
N LYS A 13 -4.22 -12.06 -1.97
CA LYS A 13 -4.18 -11.66 -3.37
C LYS A 13 -5.24 -10.60 -3.68
N GLU A 14 -6.49 -10.84 -3.31
CA GLU A 14 -7.60 -9.90 -3.54
C GLU A 14 -7.33 -8.53 -2.91
N GLU A 15 -6.98 -8.49 -1.63
CA GLU A 15 -6.68 -7.23 -0.95
C GLU A 15 -5.48 -6.51 -1.60
N ASN A 16 -4.48 -7.25 -2.11
CA ASN A 16 -3.35 -6.67 -2.82
C ASN A 16 -3.76 -6.13 -4.20
N ASP A 17 -4.60 -6.85 -4.93
CA ASP A 17 -5.08 -6.45 -6.26
C ASP A 17 -5.96 -5.19 -6.16
N VAL A 18 -6.78 -5.08 -5.11
CA VAL A 18 -7.52 -3.86 -4.76
C VAL A 18 -6.55 -2.70 -4.51
N PHE A 19 -5.55 -2.87 -3.65
CA PHE A 19 -4.56 -1.82 -3.37
C PHE A 19 -3.80 -1.35 -4.62
N VAL A 20 -3.40 -2.28 -5.49
CA VAL A 20 -2.73 -1.95 -6.75
C VAL A 20 -3.66 -1.16 -7.66
N THR A 21 -4.93 -1.54 -7.74
CA THR A 21 -5.94 -0.87 -8.56
C THR A 21 -6.20 0.55 -8.07
N GLU A 22 -6.47 0.74 -6.77
CA GLU A 22 -6.66 2.07 -6.16
C GLU A 22 -5.42 2.96 -6.33
N SER A 23 -4.21 2.38 -6.24
CA SER A 23 -2.96 3.11 -6.48
C SER A 23 -2.82 3.57 -7.94
N ARG A 24 -3.32 2.79 -8.90
CA ARG A 24 -3.31 3.14 -10.33
C ARG A 24 -4.33 4.22 -10.64
N GLU A 25 -5.53 4.13 -10.08
CA GLU A 25 -6.56 5.17 -10.18
C GLU A 25 -6.03 6.48 -9.61
N LEU A 26 -5.43 6.44 -8.40
CA LEU A 26 -4.78 7.60 -7.80
C LEU A 26 -3.68 8.19 -8.68
N TYR A 27 -2.88 7.36 -9.35
CA TYR A 27 -1.86 7.84 -10.29
C TYR A 27 -2.48 8.61 -11.45
N VAL A 28 -3.56 8.10 -12.04
CA VAL A 28 -4.28 8.77 -13.13
C VAL A 28 -4.79 10.14 -12.68
N ASP A 29 -5.44 10.20 -11.52
CA ASP A 29 -5.99 11.44 -10.96
C ASP A 29 -4.90 12.49 -10.70
N VAL A 30 -3.79 12.06 -10.09
CA VAL A 30 -2.64 12.94 -9.79
C VAL A 30 -1.96 13.41 -11.07
N SER A 31 -1.77 12.52 -12.05
CA SER A 31 -1.18 12.87 -13.33
C SER A 31 -2.03 13.88 -14.10
N ASP A 32 -3.36 13.70 -14.13
CA ASP A 32 -4.27 14.68 -14.74
C ASP A 32 -4.23 16.02 -14.00
N ALA A 33 -4.30 15.99 -12.67
CA ALA A 33 -4.25 17.19 -11.84
C ALA A 33 -2.99 18.03 -12.07
N LEU A 34 -1.85 17.37 -12.33
CA LEU A 34 -0.55 18.00 -12.57
C LEU A 34 -0.23 18.19 -14.06
N LYS A 35 -1.12 17.79 -14.97
CA LYS A 35 -0.91 17.80 -16.43
C LYS A 35 0.39 17.07 -16.84
N LEU A 36 0.68 15.96 -16.16
CA LEU A 36 1.83 15.10 -16.45
C LEU A 36 1.44 13.99 -17.42
N PRO A 37 2.33 13.58 -18.35
CA PRO A 37 2.05 12.44 -19.21
C PRO A 37 1.88 11.18 -18.36
N PRO A 38 0.79 10.40 -18.55
CA PRO A 38 0.50 9.22 -17.74
C PRO A 38 1.42 8.05 -18.15
N LYS A 39 2.63 8.01 -17.60
CA LYS A 39 3.60 6.92 -17.79
C LYS A 39 3.59 5.97 -16.59
N MET A 40 2.45 5.32 -16.38
CA MET A 40 2.18 4.51 -15.18
C MET A 40 3.28 3.48 -14.87
N GLU A 41 3.70 2.69 -15.86
CA GLU A 41 4.72 1.63 -15.67
C GLU A 41 6.08 2.14 -15.17
N ALA A 42 6.42 3.38 -15.54
CA ALA A 42 7.65 4.03 -15.14
C ALA A 42 7.48 4.77 -13.80
N SER A 43 6.38 5.51 -13.66
CA SER A 43 6.18 6.52 -12.62
C SER A 43 5.29 6.09 -11.45
N LEU A 44 4.74 4.87 -11.46
CA LEU A 44 4.09 4.26 -10.30
C LEU A 44 4.98 3.13 -9.74
N VAL A 45 5.24 3.18 -8.44
CA VAL A 45 6.08 2.19 -7.75
C VAL A 45 5.37 1.68 -6.49
N HIS A 46 4.97 0.42 -6.52
CA HIS A 46 4.51 -0.28 -5.33
C HIS A 46 5.72 -0.81 -4.53
N VAL A 47 5.86 -0.32 -3.31
CA VAL A 47 6.88 -0.82 -2.38
C VAL A 47 6.32 -2.05 -1.68
N SER A 48 6.86 -3.21 -2.04
CA SER A 48 6.51 -4.50 -1.44
C SER A 48 7.62 -5.02 -0.54
N ARG A 49 7.30 -5.98 0.34
CA ARG A 49 8.28 -6.67 1.18
C ARG A 49 9.41 -7.30 0.36
N ASN A 50 9.08 -7.90 -0.78
CA ASN A 50 9.98 -8.77 -1.53
C ASN A 50 10.91 -8.01 -2.51
N THR A 51 10.58 -6.77 -2.89
CA THR A 51 11.45 -6.00 -3.79
C THR A 51 12.63 -5.38 -3.04
N PRO A 52 13.90 -5.64 -3.39
CA PRO A 52 15.04 -5.01 -2.70
C PRO A 52 14.98 -3.49 -2.70
N SER A 53 15.24 -2.84 -1.56
CA SER A 53 15.16 -1.37 -1.41
C SER A 53 16.08 -0.65 -2.40
N GLN A 54 17.31 -1.13 -2.58
CA GLN A 54 18.27 -0.55 -3.52
C GLN A 54 17.72 -0.50 -4.96
N ARG A 55 17.06 -1.58 -5.40
CA ARG A 55 16.42 -1.63 -6.73
C ARG A 55 15.30 -0.61 -6.87
N LEU A 56 14.51 -0.40 -5.82
CA LEU A 56 13.44 0.61 -5.79
C LEU A 56 14.03 2.03 -5.88
N VAL A 57 15.10 2.30 -5.13
CA VAL A 57 15.80 3.59 -5.14
C VAL A 57 16.37 3.88 -6.53
N GLU A 58 17.12 2.95 -7.12
CA GLU A 58 17.73 3.11 -8.44
C GLU A 58 16.68 3.33 -9.54
N LYS A 59 15.60 2.53 -9.55
CA LYS A 59 14.48 2.71 -10.51
C LYS A 59 13.87 4.10 -10.35
N SER A 60 13.63 4.53 -9.10
CA SER A 60 12.98 5.81 -8.81
C SER A 60 13.85 7.01 -9.20
N ILE A 61 15.16 6.95 -8.91
CA ILE A 61 16.12 7.98 -9.32
C ILE A 61 16.20 8.06 -10.85
N LYS A 62 16.31 6.92 -11.53
CA LYS A 62 16.32 6.88 -13.00
C LYS A 62 15.05 7.50 -13.59
N THR A 63 13.90 7.21 -12.99
CA THR A 63 12.61 7.78 -13.40
C THR A 63 12.58 9.28 -13.16
N LEU A 64 12.96 9.75 -11.97
CA LEU A 64 13.00 11.17 -11.63
C LEU A 64 14.01 11.98 -12.46
N ASN A 65 15.06 11.36 -13.01
CA ASN A 65 15.94 12.05 -13.95
C ASN A 65 15.21 12.37 -15.27
N ASN A 66 14.41 11.42 -15.78
CA ASN A 66 13.77 11.52 -17.09
C ASN A 66 12.36 12.14 -17.04
N GLU A 67 11.67 12.00 -15.92
CA GLU A 67 10.28 12.43 -15.74
C GLU A 67 10.19 13.56 -14.71
N ASN A 68 9.00 14.15 -14.60
CA ASN A 68 8.74 15.26 -13.68
C ASN A 68 8.24 14.82 -12.30
N GLY A 69 7.85 13.55 -12.16
CA GLY A 69 7.34 13.02 -10.93
C GLY A 69 7.25 11.50 -10.89
N ILE A 70 7.11 10.97 -9.68
CA ILE A 70 6.90 9.56 -9.38
C ILE A 70 5.99 9.42 -8.17
N LEU A 71 5.06 8.46 -8.23
CA LEU A 71 4.19 8.07 -7.13
C LEU A 71 4.69 6.75 -6.56
N LEU A 72 5.03 6.74 -5.27
CA LEU A 72 5.39 5.54 -4.53
C LEU A 72 4.27 5.20 -3.55
N THR A 73 3.81 3.95 -3.54
CA THR A 73 2.73 3.51 -2.63
C THR A 73 3.15 2.27 -1.83
N ALA A 74 2.65 2.18 -0.59
CA ALA A 74 2.79 0.99 0.25
C ALA A 74 1.59 0.85 1.19
N ARG A 75 1.38 -0.35 1.72
CA ARG A 75 0.34 -0.65 2.70
C ARG A 75 0.90 -1.43 3.89
N GLY A 76 0.24 -1.36 5.02
CA GLY A 76 0.56 -2.12 6.23
C GLY A 76 2.01 -1.97 6.67
N ASN A 77 2.69 -3.09 6.86
CA ASN A 77 4.05 -3.12 7.41
C ASN A 77 5.10 -2.56 6.43
N GLU A 78 4.78 -2.50 5.14
CA GLU A 78 5.63 -2.03 4.07
C GLU A 78 5.75 -0.50 4.04
N VAL A 79 4.88 0.24 4.74
CA VAL A 79 4.97 1.71 4.87
C VAL A 79 6.31 2.14 5.46
N LYS A 80 6.86 1.38 6.42
CA LYS A 80 8.20 1.65 6.99
C LYS A 80 9.30 1.58 5.92
N LYS A 81 9.17 0.63 5.00
CA LYS A 81 10.11 0.45 3.89
C LYS A 81 9.95 1.56 2.85
N LEU A 82 8.72 1.99 2.58
CA LEU A 82 8.43 3.13 1.70
C LEU A 82 9.15 4.39 2.17
N VAL A 83 9.00 4.74 3.46
CA VAL A 83 9.67 5.91 4.04
C VAL A 83 11.18 5.80 3.89
N ALA A 84 11.77 4.65 4.21
CA ALA A 84 13.21 4.44 4.05
C ALA A 84 13.68 4.59 2.58
N VAL A 85 12.90 4.08 1.62
CA VAL A 85 13.18 4.24 0.18
C VAL A 85 13.13 5.71 -0.24
N ILE A 86 12.11 6.46 0.21
CA ILE A 86 11.97 7.89 -0.11
C ILE A 86 13.16 8.70 0.42
N GLU A 87 13.57 8.46 1.67
CA GLU A 87 14.73 9.17 2.24
C GLU A 87 16.02 8.87 1.47
N GLN A 88 16.24 7.62 1.04
CA GLN A 88 17.39 7.27 0.21
C GLN A 88 17.33 7.92 -1.18
N ILE A 89 16.15 8.01 -1.79
CA ILE A 89 15.96 8.75 -3.06
C ILE A 89 16.33 10.22 -2.88
N LYS A 90 15.90 10.87 -1.79
CA LYS A 90 16.24 12.29 -1.52
C LYS A 90 17.73 12.50 -1.27
N GLN A 91 18.40 11.54 -0.64
CA GLN A 91 19.85 11.61 -0.38
C GLN A 91 20.67 11.43 -1.66
N GLN A 92 20.37 10.38 -2.44
CA GLN A 92 21.18 9.92 -3.58
C GLN A 92 20.72 10.47 -4.94
N GLY A 93 19.47 10.89 -5.04
CA GLY A 93 18.81 11.29 -6.28
C GLY A 93 18.89 12.79 -6.59
N PRO A 94 18.00 13.26 -7.49
CA PRO A 94 17.93 14.67 -7.89
C PRO A 94 17.75 15.59 -6.70
N LYS A 95 18.44 16.74 -6.73
CA LYS A 95 18.25 17.78 -5.72
C LYS A 95 16.99 18.58 -6.03
N LYS A 96 16.39 19.16 -4.99
CA LYS A 96 15.15 19.98 -5.06
C LYS A 96 13.95 19.17 -5.55
N LEU A 97 13.57 18.19 -4.75
CA LEU A 97 12.30 17.48 -4.86
C LEU A 97 11.30 18.10 -3.88
N ARG A 98 10.04 18.19 -4.29
CA ARG A 98 8.90 18.40 -3.39
C ARG A 98 8.27 17.06 -3.09
N GLN A 99 7.81 16.90 -1.85
CA GLN A 99 7.16 15.70 -1.40
C GLN A 99 5.71 16.03 -1.02
N LEU A 100 4.77 15.24 -1.53
CA LEU A 100 3.39 15.26 -1.07
C LEU A 100 3.05 13.87 -0.52
N ASN A 101 2.45 13.83 0.66
CA ASN A 101 2.09 12.60 1.36
C ASN A 101 0.57 12.49 1.48
N ARG A 102 0.01 11.32 1.17
CA ARG A 102 -1.40 10.98 1.42
C ARG A 102 -1.46 9.68 2.21
N ILE A 103 -2.30 9.66 3.23
CA ILE A 103 -2.56 8.46 4.04
C ILE A 103 -4.02 8.05 3.79
N SER A 104 -4.24 6.76 3.64
CA SER A 104 -5.56 6.13 3.53
C SER A 104 -5.62 4.91 4.44
N ILE A 105 -6.82 4.39 4.67
CA ILE A 105 -7.06 3.19 5.46
C ILE A 105 -7.70 2.15 4.54
N GLN A 106 -7.16 0.93 4.55
CA GLN A 106 -7.71 -0.22 3.85
C GLN A 106 -8.24 -1.23 4.86
N PRO A 107 -9.52 -1.66 4.76
CA PRO A 107 -10.03 -2.73 5.59
C PRO A 107 -9.35 -4.06 5.21
N SER A 108 -9.08 -4.89 6.20
CA SER A 108 -8.48 -6.22 6.00
C SER A 108 -9.03 -7.25 6.97
N LEU A 109 -9.17 -8.50 6.53
CA LEU A 109 -9.47 -9.62 7.42
C LEU A 109 -8.21 -10.16 8.12
N ILE A 110 -7.04 -9.64 7.75
CA ILE A 110 -5.74 -10.05 8.22
C ILE A 110 -5.25 -9.07 9.28
N ASN A 111 -4.96 -9.59 10.47
CA ASN A 111 -4.43 -8.75 11.54
C ASN A 111 -3.00 -8.28 11.19
N PRO A 112 -2.75 -6.97 11.05
CA PRO A 112 -1.44 -6.46 10.64
C PRO A 112 -0.34 -6.63 11.70
N SER A 113 -0.71 -6.88 12.97
CA SER A 113 0.22 -7.04 14.10
C SER A 113 0.84 -8.43 14.20
N TYR A 114 0.32 -9.43 13.48
CA TYR A 114 0.76 -10.82 13.58
C TYR A 114 1.04 -11.44 12.22
N ASN A 115 1.62 -12.64 12.21
CA ASN A 115 1.74 -13.42 10.98
C ASN A 115 0.34 -13.71 10.41
N ALA A 116 0.17 -13.54 9.09
CA ALA A 116 -1.10 -13.70 8.39
C ALA A 116 -1.80 -15.04 8.68
N LYS A 117 -1.05 -16.12 8.94
CA LYS A 117 -1.60 -17.44 9.32
C LYS A 117 -2.46 -17.40 10.60
N HIS A 118 -2.20 -16.48 11.52
CA HIS A 118 -3.03 -16.31 12.73
C HIS A 118 -4.43 -15.75 12.41
N SER A 119 -4.64 -15.24 11.20
CA SER A 119 -5.94 -14.71 10.76
C SER A 119 -6.82 -15.78 10.11
N ILE A 120 -6.32 -17.01 9.89
CA ILE A 120 -7.12 -18.10 9.29
C ILE A 120 -8.45 -18.33 10.02
N PRO A 121 -8.51 -18.40 11.37
CA PRO A 121 -9.80 -18.63 12.02
C PRO A 121 -10.71 -17.38 11.99
N ASN A 122 -10.16 -16.18 11.76
CA ASN A 122 -10.97 -14.97 11.52
C ASN A 122 -11.61 -15.01 10.13
N ILE A 123 -10.85 -15.46 9.14
CA ILE A 123 -11.26 -15.66 7.75
C ILE A 123 -12.35 -16.74 7.66
N GLN A 124 -12.14 -17.90 8.30
CA GLN A 124 -13.15 -18.97 8.36
C GLN A 124 -14.46 -18.47 8.98
N ALA A 125 -14.38 -17.70 10.07
CA ALA A 125 -15.55 -17.09 10.69
C ALA A 125 -16.26 -16.06 9.78
N PHE A 126 -15.52 -15.32 8.94
CA PHE A 126 -16.10 -14.37 7.97
C PHE A 126 -16.98 -15.07 6.93
N TYR A 127 -16.53 -16.23 6.43
CA TYR A 127 -17.26 -16.98 5.40
C TYR A 127 -18.23 -18.04 5.93
N GLY A 128 -18.32 -18.21 7.26
CA GLY A 128 -19.19 -19.21 7.88
C GLY A 128 -18.69 -20.65 7.70
N ASP A 129 -17.38 -20.86 7.57
CA ASP A 129 -16.80 -22.20 7.54
C ASP A 129 -16.74 -22.83 8.93
N GLU A 130 -16.76 -24.17 8.98
CA GLU A 130 -16.42 -24.90 10.20
C GLU A 130 -15.02 -24.52 10.68
N ILE A 131 -14.94 -23.96 11.89
CA ILE A 131 -13.67 -23.52 12.46
C ILE A 131 -12.91 -24.76 12.93
N THR A 132 -11.93 -25.20 12.14
CA THR A 132 -11.08 -26.37 12.45
C THR A 132 -10.05 -26.12 13.56
N THR A 133 -10.26 -25.16 14.47
CA THR A 133 -9.32 -24.88 15.56
C THR A 133 -9.46 -25.88 16.71
N THR A 134 -8.34 -26.48 17.09
CA THR A 134 -8.18 -27.43 18.20
C THR A 134 -8.22 -26.81 19.59
N SER A 135 -8.25 -25.47 19.72
CA SER A 135 -8.30 -24.78 21.01
C SER A 135 -9.72 -24.26 21.31
N THR A 136 -10.40 -24.95 22.22
CA THR A 136 -11.80 -24.72 22.62
C THR A 136 -12.08 -23.27 23.07
N GLU A 137 -11.12 -22.60 23.71
CA GLU A 137 -11.27 -21.21 24.19
C GLU A 137 -11.29 -20.15 23.08
N ILE A 138 -10.54 -20.34 21.99
CA ILE A 138 -10.49 -19.39 20.86
C ILE A 138 -11.77 -19.51 20.02
N ALA A 139 -12.31 -20.72 19.91
CA ALA A 139 -13.57 -20.99 19.21
C ALA A 139 -14.76 -20.32 19.94
N LEU A 140 -14.88 -20.53 21.26
CA LEU A 140 -15.96 -19.95 22.09
C LEU A 140 -15.97 -18.42 22.10
N THR A 141 -14.79 -17.79 22.19
CA THR A 141 -14.70 -16.31 22.22
C THR A 141 -15.06 -15.66 20.87
N LYS A 142 -14.94 -16.42 19.77
CA LYS A 142 -15.25 -15.95 18.40
C LYS A 142 -16.69 -16.23 17.99
N GLU A 143 -17.28 -17.33 18.43
CA GLU A 143 -18.71 -17.64 18.26
C GLU A 143 -19.60 -16.49 18.77
N ILE A 144 -19.17 -15.82 19.84
CA ILE A 144 -19.91 -14.73 20.48
C ILE A 144 -19.63 -13.35 19.84
N LYS A 145 -18.49 -13.15 19.17
CA LYS A 145 -18.03 -11.82 18.69
C LYS A 145 -17.97 -11.63 17.18
N GLY A 146 -18.23 -12.68 16.39
CA GLY A 146 -18.13 -12.61 14.93
C GLY A 146 -16.70 -12.42 14.42
N HIS A 147 -16.57 -12.17 13.11
CA HIS A 147 -15.29 -11.85 12.50
C HIS A 147 -14.87 -10.40 12.81
N LYS A 148 -13.57 -10.13 12.72
CA LYS A 148 -12.99 -8.78 12.86
C LYS A 148 -12.49 -8.28 11.51
N VAL A 149 -12.75 -7.01 11.23
CA VAL A 149 -12.12 -6.24 10.15
C VAL A 149 -11.12 -5.29 10.79
N TYR A 150 -9.91 -5.23 10.25
CA TYR A 150 -8.81 -4.41 10.73
C TYR A 150 -8.55 -3.25 9.78
N ASP A 151 -8.24 -2.09 10.34
CA ASP A 151 -7.82 -0.91 9.59
C ASP A 151 -6.32 -0.96 9.33
N VAL A 152 -5.94 -1.17 8.06
CA VAL A 152 -4.55 -1.25 7.63
C VAL A 152 -4.15 0.08 6.98
N PRO A 153 -3.10 0.78 7.46
CA PRO A 153 -2.69 2.04 6.87
C PRO A 153 -2.07 1.82 5.49
N ALA A 154 -2.45 2.66 4.53
CA ALA A 154 -1.80 2.77 3.24
C ALA A 154 -1.27 4.19 3.05
N MET A 155 -0.07 4.30 2.49
CA MET A 155 0.61 5.57 2.27
C MET A 155 1.00 5.70 0.80
N SER A 156 0.69 6.87 0.25
CA SER A 156 1.05 7.28 -1.10
C SER A 156 1.92 8.52 -1.00
N VAL A 157 3.08 8.49 -1.63
CA VAL A 157 4.03 9.59 -1.64
C VAL A 157 4.35 9.98 -3.06
N LEU A 158 4.07 11.23 -3.37
CA LEU A 158 4.39 11.83 -4.64
C LEU A 158 5.69 12.63 -4.49
N LEU A 159 6.69 12.28 -5.29
CA LEU A 159 7.93 13.06 -5.41
C LEU A 159 7.91 13.78 -6.75
N LEU A 160 8.03 15.11 -6.71
CA LEU A 160 8.00 15.99 -7.88
C LEU A 160 9.27 16.82 -7.98
N LYS A 161 9.73 17.10 -9.20
CA LYS A 161 10.73 18.16 -9.41
C LYS A 161 10.18 19.50 -8.91
N SER A 162 11.01 20.36 -8.33
CA SER A 162 10.59 21.71 -7.87
C SER A 162 10.02 22.62 -8.97
N SER A 163 10.20 22.30 -10.25
CA SER A 163 9.65 23.05 -11.39
C SER A 163 8.17 22.76 -11.69
N VAL A 164 7.58 21.69 -11.15
CA VAL A 164 6.20 21.28 -11.46
C VAL A 164 5.17 22.17 -10.73
N GLU A 165 4.27 22.85 -11.41
CA GLU A 165 3.24 23.60 -10.66
C GLU A 165 2.26 22.63 -9.98
N VAL A 166 1.95 22.86 -8.69
CA VAL A 166 1.03 22.01 -7.93
C VAL A 166 -0.19 22.83 -7.53
N PRO A 167 -1.39 22.53 -8.08
CA PRO A 167 -2.60 23.25 -7.73
C PRO A 167 -3.13 22.79 -6.37
N TYR A 168 -2.90 23.56 -5.31
CA TYR A 168 -3.30 23.22 -3.93
C TYR A 168 -4.76 22.76 -3.79
N SER A 169 -5.68 23.35 -4.57
CA SER A 169 -7.11 22.99 -4.54
C SER A 169 -7.40 21.55 -4.97
N LYS A 170 -6.53 20.93 -5.78
CA LYS A 170 -6.67 19.52 -6.21
C LYS A 170 -5.94 18.54 -5.28
N PHE A 171 -5.21 19.04 -4.29
CA PHE A 171 -4.36 18.24 -3.38
C PHE A 171 -4.69 18.51 -1.91
N SER A 172 -5.96 18.81 -1.61
CA SER A 172 -6.40 19.17 -0.26
C SER A 172 -6.27 18.03 0.76
N ASP A 173 -6.27 16.78 0.31
CA ASP A 173 -6.06 15.57 1.12
C ASP A 173 -4.60 15.11 1.14
N TRP A 174 -3.68 15.93 0.64
CA TRP A 174 -2.23 15.69 0.67
C TRP A 174 -1.52 16.67 1.60
N THR A 175 -0.53 16.16 2.32
CA THR A 175 0.38 16.94 3.16
C THR A 175 1.63 17.29 2.37
N PHE A 176 1.95 18.59 2.27
CA PHE A 176 3.13 19.11 1.59
C PHE A 176 4.36 19.09 2.52
N GLN A 177 5.51 18.65 2.00
CA GLN A 177 6.79 18.57 2.72
C GLN A 177 7.97 18.99 1.84
#